data_AF-A0A8H9FSK5-F1
#
_entry.id   AF-A0A8H9FSK5-F1
#
_cell.length_a   1.000
_cell.length_b   1.000
_cell.length_c   1.000
_cell.angle_alpha   90.00
_cell.angle_beta   90.00
_cell.angle_gamma   90.00
#
_symmetry.space_group_name_H-M   'P 1'
#
loop_
_entity.id
_entity.type
_entity.pdbx_description
1 polymer ?
#
loop_
_entity_poly.entity_id
_entity_poly.type
_entity_poly.pdbx_seq_one_letter_code
_entity_poly.pdbx_strand_id
1 'polypeptide(L)' 'MTLDVQVEIVIDRPIAEVAAYAGDPRNAPEWYSNITSVAWQTPPPVAVGSTMDFVAQFLGRTLS' A
#
# COMPACT_ATOMS: atom_id res chain seq x y z
N MET A 1 -7.19 -10.39 20.62
CA MET A 1 -8.20 -9.32 20.52
C MET A 1 -8.15 -8.83 19.08
N THR A 2 -9.24 -8.92 18.33
CA THR A 2 -9.27 -8.57 16.90
C THR A 2 -9.77 -7.14 16.76
N LEU A 3 -8.94 -6.25 16.22
CA LEU A 3 -9.33 -4.87 15.89
C LEU A 3 -9.78 -4.86 14.43
N ASP A 4 -11.02 -4.44 14.20
CA ASP A 4 -11.60 -4.27 12.86
C ASP A 4 -12.06 -2.82 12.71
N VAL A 5 -11.47 -2.11 11.75
CA VAL A 5 -11.70 -0.67 11.53
C VAL A 5 -11.94 -0.45 10.05
N GLN A 6 -13.06 0.16 9.72
CA GLN A 6 -13.47 0.50 8.36
C GLN A 6 -13.58 2.02 8.19
N VAL A 7 -13.07 2.52 7.07
CA VAL A 7 -13.20 3.92 6.62
C VAL A 7 -13.60 3.93 5.16
N GLU A 8 -14.41 4.92 4.77
CA GLU A 8 -14.94 5.04 3.42
C GLU A 8 -14.82 6.49 2.93
N ILE A 9 -14.53 6.65 1.64
CA ILE A 9 -14.51 7.93 0.95
C ILE A 9 -14.92 7.74 -0.51
N VAL A 10 -15.62 8.71 -1.09
CA VAL A 10 -15.96 8.72 -2.52
C VAL A 10 -14.84 9.40 -3.29
N ILE A 11 -14.32 8.72 -4.32
CA ILE A 11 -13.33 9.26 -5.25
C ILE A 11 -14.01 9.44 -6.61
N ASP A 12 -14.02 10.67 -7.13
CA ASP A 12 -14.65 11.01 -8.42
C ASP A 12 -13.78 10.58 -9.60
N ARG A 13 -13.55 9.26 -9.72
CA ARG A 13 -12.76 8.61 -10.78
C ARG A 13 -13.36 7.25 -11.16
N PRO A 14 -13.12 6.75 -12.39
CA PRO A 14 -13.57 5.42 -12.79
C PRO A 14 -13.06 4.32 -11.87
N ILE A 15 -13.90 3.32 -11.59
CA ILE A 15 -13.58 2.20 -10.68
C ILE A 15 -12.29 1.48 -11.10
N ALA A 16 -12.10 1.25 -12.40
CA ALA A 16 -10.90 0.58 -12.91
C ALA A 16 -9.62 1.36 -12.61
N GLU A 17 -9.69 2.70 -12.61
CA GLU A 17 -8.55 3.56 -12.29
C GLU A 17 -8.22 3.51 -10.79
N VAL A 18 -9.24 3.64 -9.94
CA VAL A 18 -9.08 3.54 -8.49
C VAL A 18 -8.52 2.17 -8.10
N ALA A 19 -9.04 1.08 -8.70
CA ALA A 19 -8.59 -0.28 -8.43
C ALA A 19 -7.14 -0.51 -8.89
N ALA A 20 -6.76 -0.03 -10.08
CA ALA A 20 -5.39 -0.15 -10.57
C ALA A 20 -4.41 0.66 -9.72
N TYR A 21 -4.79 1.88 -9.31
CA TYR A 21 -3.95 2.73 -8.47
C TYR A 21 -3.79 2.17 -7.06
N ALA A 22 -4.88 1.78 -6.40
CA ALA A 22 -4.83 1.22 -5.05
C ALA A 22 -4.20 -0.18 -5.00
N GLY A 23 -4.35 -0.97 -6.07
CA GLY A 23 -3.79 -2.31 -6.18
C GLY A 23 -2.31 -2.36 -6.52
N ASP A 24 -1.70 -1.25 -6.98
CA ASP A 24 -0.25 -1.14 -7.20
C ASP A 24 0.44 -0.67 -5.91
N PRO A 25 1.20 -1.55 -5.23
CA PRO A 25 1.86 -1.23 -3.96
C PRO A 25 2.82 -0.03 -4.06
N ARG A 26 3.36 0.22 -5.26
CA ARG A 26 4.30 1.33 -5.49
C ARG A 26 3.66 2.71 -5.29
N ASN A 27 2.33 2.79 -5.32
CA ASN A 27 1.61 4.04 -5.07
C ASN A 27 1.41 4.29 -3.57
N ALA A 28 1.68 3.32 -2.69
CA ALA A 28 1.49 3.47 -1.25
C ALA A 28 2.16 4.72 -0.63
N PRO A 29 3.39 5.11 -1.03
CA PRO A 29 4.01 6.33 -0.52
C PRO A 29 3.24 7.63 -0.84
N GLU A 30 2.36 7.63 -1.85
CA GLU A 30 1.59 8.82 -2.23
C GLU A 30 0.42 9.09 -1.28
N TRP A 31 -0.16 8.04 -0.68
CA TRP A 31 -1.36 8.15 0.18
C TRP A 31 -1.13 7.67 1.62
N TYR A 32 0.01 7.05 1.91
CA TYR A 32 0.41 6.67 3.26
C TYR A 32 1.72 7.36 3.63
N SER A 33 1.61 8.53 4.27
CA SER A 33 2.72 9.42 4.61
C SER A 33 3.90 8.79 5.35
N ASN A 34 3.66 7.69 6.07
CA ASN A 34 4.71 7.02 6.85
C ASN A 34 5.49 6.00 6.02
N ILE A 35 4.93 5.54 4.89
CA ILE A 35 5.58 4.61 3.96
C ILE A 35 6.43 5.43 3.00
N THR A 36 7.71 5.09 2.91
CA THR A 36 8.68 5.79 2.06
C THR A 36 9.02 5.00 0.79
N SER A 37 8.92 3.67 0.84
CA SER A 37 9.13 2.82 -0.34
C SER A 37 8.50 1.44 -0.18
N VAL A 38 8.48 0.68 -1.28
CA VAL A 38 8.08 -0.73 -1.30
C VAL A 38 9.21 -1.57 -1.86
N ALA A 39 9.59 -2.61 -1.12
CA ALA A 39 10.56 -3.60 -1.55
C ALA A 39 9.85 -4.88 -1.99
N TRP A 40 9.94 -5.22 -3.28
CA TRP A 40 9.37 -6.46 -3.80
C TRP A 40 10.15 -7.67 -3.32
N GLN A 41 9.45 -8.63 -2.69
CA GLN A 41 9.99 -9.95 -2.37
C GLN A 41 9.61 -10.97 -3.45
N THR A 42 8.45 -10.78 -4.08
CA THR A 42 8.02 -11.48 -5.29
C THR A 42 8.08 -10.52 -6.49
N PRO A 43 8.58 -10.92 -7.67
CA PRO A 43 8.56 -10.05 -8.84
C PRO A 43 7.12 -9.66 -9.23
N PRO A 44 6.89 -8.42 -9.70
CA PRO A 44 5.59 -8.00 -10.21
C PRO A 44 5.20 -8.81 -11.48
N PRO A 45 3.89 -8.90 -11.82
CA PRO A 45 2.76 -8.20 -11.20
C PRO A 45 2.28 -8.83 -9.89
N VAL A 46 1.48 -8.07 -9.12
CA VAL A 46 0.78 -8.61 -7.93
C VAL A 46 -0.12 -9.76 -8.36
N ALA A 47 0.02 -10.88 -7.66
CA ALA A 47 -0.88 -12.02 -7.75
C ALA A 47 -1.16 -12.56 -6.33
N VAL A 48 -2.11 -13.48 -6.23
CA VAL A 48 -2.38 -14.17 -4.96
C VAL A 48 -1.10 -14.86 -4.50
N GLY A 49 -0.65 -14.52 -3.28
CA GLY A 49 0.58 -15.04 -2.68
C GLY A 49 1.82 -14.18 -2.89
N SER A 50 1.75 -13.09 -3.67
CA SER A 50 2.86 -12.13 -3.77
C SER A 50 3.17 -11.48 -2.41
N THR A 51 4.44 -11.37 -2.10
CA THR A 51 4.94 -10.71 -0.89
C THR A 51 5.82 -9.51 -1.22
N MET A 52 5.82 -8.51 -0.33
CA MET A 52 6.59 -7.28 -0.41
C MET A 52 6.64 -6.62 0.97
N ASP A 53 7.66 -5.80 1.20
CA ASP A 53 7.82 -5.04 2.43
C ASP A 53 7.46 -3.57 2.19
N PHE A 54 6.63 -3.01 3.05
CA PHE A 54 6.36 -1.57 3.08
C PHE A 54 7.34 -0.92 4.03
N VAL A 55 8.29 -0.18 3.45
CA VAL A 55 9.34 0.47 4.23
C VAL A 55 8.79 1.77 4.78
N ALA A 56 8.81 1.92 6.10
CA ALA A 56 8.35 3.10 6.81
C ALA A 56 9.48 3.77 7.59
N GLN A 57 9.38 5.09 7.78
CA GLN A 57 10.27 5.83 8.67
C GLN A 57 9.50 6.28 9.91
N PHE A 58 9.89 5.76 11.08
CA PHE A 58 9.23 6.06 12.34
C PHE A 58 10.25 6.44 13.41
N LEU A 59 10.12 7.66 13.95
CA LEU A 59 11.01 8.21 14.99
C LEU A 59 12.52 8.05 14.66
N GLY A 60 12.90 8.29 13.40
CA GLY A 60 14.28 8.16 12.97
C GLY A 60 14.77 6.72 12.75
N ARG A 61 13.89 5.72 12.82
CA ARG A 61 14.18 4.31 12.50
C ARG A 61 13.45 3.86 11.24
N THR A 62 14.09 2.99 10.47
CA THR A 62 13.47 2.30 9.34
C THR A 62 12.76 1.04 9.84
N LEU A 63 11.51 0.87 9.44
CA LEU A 63 10.70 -0.33 9.66
C LEU A 63 10.42 -0.93 8.29
N SER A 64 10.56 -2.24 8.13
CA SER A 64 10.22 -2.98 6.90
C SER A 64 9.62 -4.32 7.27
#